data_AF-A0A1V5LDW1-F1
#
_entry.id   AF-A0A1V5LDW1-F1
#
_cell.length_a   1.000
_cell.length_b   1.000
_cell.length_c   1.000
_cell.angle_alpha   90.00
_cell.angle_beta   90.00
_cell.angle_gamma   90.00
#
_symmetry.space_group_name_H-M   'P 1'
#
loop_
_entity.id
_entity.type
_entity.pdbx_description
1 polymer ?
#
loop_
_entity_poly.entity_id
_entity_poly.type
_entity_poly.pdbx_seq_one_letter_code
_entity_poly.pdbx_strand_id
1 'polypeptide(L)'
;MYYSDEIIKKLNNEYEEIISISVLSNSKYNYANNLIKYQNIKIEKDAQEYLNFGFLRRLSIIKRCIENVFKTHPPSQKETLSHSERIDLSIYIQSFVINTWGALDCLCWVLVKHYNINIHKNDISISNKKFKTKLSENSRNDINEYINECKKWIDNLKDRRDRLAHKTPLYVPNVIKNFDEYNNLEKEKIYYASNGNVEKLNETSLKQKDLEHNAMFYTSSYDSEQILIHPQMIADYKTIIEIANKFLIEKL
;
A
#
# COMPACT_ATOMS: atom_id res chain seq x y z
N MET A 1 22.45 -4.90 6.88
CA MET A 1 21.80 -3.95 5.96
C MET A 1 20.83 -4.77 5.11
N TYR A 2 19.55 -4.39 5.05
CA TYR A 2 18.50 -5.23 4.42
C TYR A 2 18.53 -5.22 2.89
N TYR A 3 18.96 -4.10 2.30
CA TYR A 3 19.08 -3.93 0.85
C TYR A 3 20.54 -3.68 0.46
N SER A 4 20.94 -4.12 -0.73
CA SER A 4 22.22 -3.70 -1.34
C SER A 4 22.12 -2.26 -1.84
N ASP A 5 23.27 -1.60 -2.04
CA ASP A 5 23.31 -0.23 -2.57
C ASP A 5 22.67 -0.13 -3.97
N GLU A 6 22.79 -1.19 -4.78
CA GLU A 6 22.13 -1.30 -6.08
C GLU A 6 20.60 -1.31 -5.94
N ILE A 7 20.06 -2.09 -4.99
CA ILE A 7 18.62 -2.14 -4.72
C ILE A 7 18.13 -0.80 -4.17
N ILE A 8 18.88 -0.16 -3.27
CA ILE A 8 18.52 1.17 -2.74
C ILE A 8 18.42 2.18 -3.88
N LYS A 9 19.41 2.22 -4.77
CA LYS A 9 19.40 3.11 -5.93
C LYS A 9 18.19 2.85 -6.83
N LYS A 10 17.89 1.58 -7.10
CA LYS A 10 16.71 1.19 -7.89
C LYS A 10 15.40 1.67 -7.25
N LEU A 11 15.20 1.38 -5.96
CA LEU A 11 13.99 1.77 -5.23
C LEU A 11 13.81 3.29 -5.20
N ASN A 12 14.88 4.04 -5.00
CA ASN A 12 14.83 5.51 -5.03
C ASN A 12 14.47 6.03 -6.41
N ASN A 13 15.03 5.47 -7.49
CA ASN A 13 14.66 5.87 -8.85
C ASN A 13 13.17 5.61 -9.16
N GLU A 14 12.66 4.44 -8.77
CA GLU A 14 11.25 4.09 -8.96
C GLU A 14 10.32 4.93 -8.07
N TYR A 15 10.77 5.32 -6.88
CA TYR A 15 10.08 6.26 -6.01
C TYR A 15 9.97 7.65 -6.65
N GLU A 16 11.08 8.20 -7.17
CA GLU A 16 11.07 9.50 -7.85
C GLU A 16 10.15 9.50 -9.08
N GLU A 17 10.12 8.40 -9.84
CA GLU A 17 9.17 8.20 -10.94
C GLU A 17 7.72 8.37 -10.44
N ILE A 18 7.34 7.68 -9.36
CA ILE A 18 5.99 7.77 -8.77
C ILE A 18 5.69 9.19 -8.28
N ILE A 19 6.62 9.85 -7.60
CA ILE A 19 6.40 11.19 -7.06
C ILE A 19 6.30 12.24 -8.18
N SER A 20 6.97 12.05 -9.31
CA SER A 20 6.85 12.93 -10.48
C SER A 20 5.46 12.89 -11.14
N ILE A 21 4.67 11.82 -10.97
CA ILE A 21 3.34 11.69 -11.57
C ILE A 21 2.34 12.64 -10.88
N SER A 22 1.82 13.62 -11.59
CA SER A 22 0.79 14.54 -11.08
C SER A 22 -0.61 13.90 -11.08
N VAL A 23 -1.07 13.44 -9.91
CA VAL A 23 -2.41 12.84 -9.77
C VAL A 23 -3.52 13.89 -9.56
N LEU A 24 -3.23 15.07 -8.97
CA LEU A 24 -4.25 16.05 -8.56
C LEU A 24 -3.94 17.54 -8.80
N SER A 25 -2.83 17.93 -9.42
CA SER A 25 -2.60 19.37 -9.60
C SER A 25 -3.66 19.96 -10.54
N ASN A 26 -4.28 21.07 -10.16
CA ASN A 26 -5.20 21.93 -10.94
C ASN A 26 -4.59 22.50 -12.25
N SER A 27 -3.54 21.89 -12.79
CA SER A 27 -2.97 22.19 -14.09
C SER A 27 -3.57 21.26 -15.14
N LYS A 28 -3.37 21.59 -16.42
CA LYS A 28 -3.72 20.81 -17.63
C LYS A 28 -3.18 19.36 -17.68
N TYR A 29 -2.68 18.80 -16.57
CA TYR A 29 -1.98 17.53 -16.46
C TYR A 29 -2.58 16.58 -15.41
N ASN A 30 -3.91 16.43 -15.41
CA ASN A 30 -4.55 15.41 -14.58
C ASN A 30 -4.46 14.07 -15.35
N TYR A 31 -3.70 13.09 -14.86
CA TYR A 31 -3.37 11.84 -15.54
C TYR A 31 -4.61 11.13 -16.13
N ALA A 32 -5.70 11.02 -15.36
CA ALA A 32 -6.94 10.43 -15.86
C ALA A 32 -7.73 11.37 -16.76
N ASN A 33 -7.79 12.68 -16.49
CA ASN A 33 -8.42 13.61 -17.43
C ASN A 33 -7.66 13.68 -18.76
N ASN A 34 -6.33 13.50 -18.75
CA ASN A 34 -5.52 13.39 -19.95
C ASN A 34 -5.85 12.08 -20.67
N LEU A 35 -5.87 10.93 -19.98
CA LEU A 35 -6.29 9.66 -20.59
C LEU A 35 -7.68 9.75 -21.25
N ILE A 36 -8.67 10.32 -20.56
CA ILE A 36 -10.04 10.51 -21.07
C ILE A 36 -10.08 11.53 -22.23
N LYS A 37 -9.39 12.67 -22.09
CA LYS A 37 -9.42 13.78 -23.06
C LYS A 37 -8.61 13.47 -24.32
N TYR A 38 -7.49 12.78 -24.21
CA TYR A 38 -6.71 12.33 -25.37
C TYR A 38 -7.47 11.32 -26.22
N GLN A 39 -8.47 10.63 -25.65
CA GLN A 39 -9.18 9.55 -26.33
C GLN A 39 -10.64 9.89 -26.70
N ASN A 40 -11.12 11.10 -26.42
CA ASN A 40 -12.51 11.52 -26.70
C ASN A 40 -13.58 10.56 -26.14
N ILE A 41 -13.29 9.92 -25.00
CA ILE A 41 -14.20 8.95 -24.39
C ILE A 41 -15.36 9.67 -23.72
N LYS A 42 -16.59 9.36 -24.14
CA LYS A 42 -17.80 9.83 -23.46
C LYS A 42 -18.13 8.86 -22.32
N ILE A 43 -17.62 9.14 -21.13
CA ILE A 43 -17.95 8.38 -19.92
C ILE A 43 -19.27 8.91 -19.35
N GLU A 44 -20.18 7.98 -19.00
CA GLU A 44 -21.42 8.29 -18.28
C GLU A 44 -21.17 9.07 -16.98
N LYS A 45 -22.08 9.98 -16.61
CA LYS A 45 -21.89 10.88 -15.46
C LYS A 45 -21.61 10.12 -14.16
N ASP A 46 -22.35 9.03 -13.93
CA ASP A 46 -22.15 8.17 -12.75
C ASP A 46 -20.76 7.50 -12.76
N ALA A 47 -20.28 7.05 -13.92
CA ALA A 47 -18.95 6.46 -14.05
C ALA A 47 -17.84 7.51 -13.80
N GLN A 48 -18.05 8.77 -14.22
CA GLN A 48 -17.12 9.87 -13.91
C GLN A 48 -17.02 10.14 -12.39
N GLU A 49 -18.11 9.94 -11.65
CA GLU A 49 -18.10 10.11 -10.19
C GLU A 49 -17.17 9.10 -9.52
N TYR A 50 -17.30 7.81 -9.85
CA TYR A 50 -16.43 6.75 -9.34
C TYR A 50 -14.97 6.94 -9.75
N LEU A 51 -14.73 7.44 -10.97
CA LEU A 51 -13.39 7.72 -11.44
C LEU A 51 -12.75 8.90 -10.68
N ASN A 52 -13.41 10.06 -10.69
CA ASN A 52 -12.84 11.30 -10.16
C ASN A 52 -12.81 11.33 -8.63
N PHE A 53 -13.88 10.89 -7.98
CA PHE A 53 -14.04 11.00 -6.53
C PHE A 53 -13.76 9.69 -5.80
N GLY A 54 -13.84 8.56 -6.50
CA GLY A 54 -13.40 7.27 -5.96
C GLY A 54 -11.93 7.01 -6.26
N PHE A 55 -11.63 6.63 -7.51
CA PHE A 55 -10.30 6.16 -7.91
C PHE A 55 -9.20 7.22 -7.74
N LEU A 56 -9.34 8.43 -8.31
CA LEU A 56 -8.26 9.43 -8.30
C LEU A 56 -7.94 9.97 -6.91
N ARG A 57 -8.97 10.18 -6.08
CA ARG A 57 -8.75 10.57 -4.67
C ARG A 57 -7.99 9.49 -3.92
N ARG A 58 -8.36 8.22 -4.10
CA ARG A 58 -7.64 7.09 -3.47
C ARG A 58 -6.21 6.98 -3.98
N LEU A 59 -5.99 7.11 -5.27
CA LEU A 59 -4.64 7.08 -5.86
C LEU A 59 -3.72 8.15 -5.26
N SER A 60 -4.29 9.30 -4.90
CA SER A 60 -3.56 10.40 -4.25
C SER A 60 -3.20 10.08 -2.80
N ILE A 61 -4.10 9.43 -2.08
CA ILE A 61 -3.82 8.92 -0.73
C ILE A 61 -2.71 7.86 -0.79
N ILE A 62 -2.81 6.91 -1.73
CA ILE A 62 -1.79 5.86 -1.96
C ILE A 62 -0.43 6.51 -2.21
N LYS A 63 -0.36 7.49 -3.13
CA LYS A 63 0.86 8.24 -3.43
C LYS A 63 1.43 8.93 -2.18
N ARG A 64 0.58 9.60 -1.40
CA ARG A 64 1.00 10.26 -0.15
C ARG A 64 1.54 9.26 0.88
N CYS A 65 0.96 8.05 0.96
CA CYS A 65 1.47 7.00 1.84
C CYS A 65 2.87 6.55 1.41
N ILE A 66 3.11 6.37 0.11
CA ILE A 66 4.46 6.06 -0.42
C ILE A 66 5.44 7.17 -0.06
N GLU A 67 5.08 8.43 -0.30
CA GLU A 67 5.92 9.60 0.04
C GLU A 67 6.33 9.61 1.50
N ASN A 68 5.37 9.45 2.42
CA ASN A 68 5.64 9.48 3.84
C ASN A 68 6.47 8.26 4.29
N VAL A 69 6.23 7.08 3.72
CA VAL A 69 7.03 5.88 4.02
C VAL A 69 8.49 6.08 3.60
N PHE A 70 8.75 6.57 2.38
CA PHE A 70 10.12 6.80 1.92
C PHE A 70 10.83 7.94 2.67
N LYS A 71 10.07 8.92 3.18
CA LYS A 71 10.61 10.00 3.99
C LYS A 71 10.95 9.56 5.41
N THR A 72 10.04 8.85 6.08
CA THR A 72 10.20 8.44 7.49
C THR A 72 11.07 7.21 7.63
N HIS A 73 11.02 6.30 6.64
CA HIS A 73 11.73 5.04 6.67
C HIS A 73 12.37 4.76 5.31
N PRO A 74 13.40 5.50 4.88
CA PRO A 74 14.02 5.31 3.56
C PRO A 74 14.66 3.92 3.40
N PRO A 75 14.84 3.40 2.17
CA PRO A 75 15.53 2.12 1.94
C PRO A 75 16.95 2.06 2.51
N SER A 76 17.61 3.22 2.68
CA SER A 76 18.94 3.35 3.26
C SER A 76 18.94 3.50 4.79
N GLN A 77 17.79 3.43 5.46
CA GLN A 77 17.66 3.68 6.90
C GLN A 77 18.56 2.74 7.72
N LYS A 78 19.44 3.33 8.52
CA LYS A 78 20.32 2.60 9.45
C LYS A 78 19.89 2.71 10.90
N GLU A 79 19.31 3.85 11.28
CA GLU A 79 18.93 4.14 12.67
C GLU A 79 17.57 3.55 13.02
N THR A 80 17.46 2.95 14.20
CA THR A 80 16.22 2.35 14.68
C THR A 80 15.10 3.38 14.78
N LEU A 81 13.95 3.08 14.16
CA LEU A 81 12.74 3.89 14.26
C LEU A 81 12.26 3.98 15.70
N SER A 82 11.86 5.17 16.14
CA SER A 82 11.15 5.38 17.39
C SER A 82 9.79 4.67 17.40
N HIS A 83 9.21 4.49 18.58
CA HIS A 83 7.88 3.89 18.71
C HIS A 83 6.80 4.65 17.92
N SER A 84 6.82 5.99 17.97
CA SER A 84 5.89 6.84 17.20
C SER A 84 6.09 6.69 15.70
N GLU A 85 7.33 6.69 15.21
CA GLU A 85 7.60 6.51 13.78
C GLU A 85 7.13 5.14 13.27
N ARG A 86 7.28 4.07 14.09
CA ARG A 86 6.76 2.74 13.74
C ARG A 86 5.23 2.71 13.68
N ILE A 87 4.54 3.41 14.58
CA ILE A 87 3.09 3.55 14.54
C ILE A 87 2.66 4.31 13.29
N ASP A 88 3.27 5.46 13.01
CA ASP A 88 2.95 6.27 11.82
C ASP A 88 3.17 5.48 10.52
N LEU A 89 4.29 4.75 10.45
CA LEU A 89 4.59 3.89 9.32
C LEU A 89 3.53 2.79 9.14
N SER A 90 3.07 2.19 10.25
CA SER A 90 1.99 1.20 10.21
C SER A 90 0.67 1.82 9.73
N ILE A 91 0.35 3.04 10.15
CA ILE A 91 -0.83 3.79 9.67
C ILE A 91 -0.74 4.03 8.16
N TYR A 92 0.42 4.45 7.66
CA TYR A 92 0.60 4.66 6.22
C TYR A 92 0.47 3.36 5.42
N ILE A 93 1.00 2.24 5.91
CA ILE A 93 0.87 0.93 5.25
C ILE A 93 -0.57 0.45 5.24
N GLN A 94 -1.28 0.55 6.37
CA GLN A 94 -2.68 0.17 6.45
C GLN A 94 -3.55 1.03 5.53
N SER A 95 -3.34 2.35 5.55
CA SER A 95 -4.01 3.30 4.66
C SER A 95 -3.71 3.01 3.19
N PHE A 96 -2.46 2.67 2.86
CA PHE A 96 -2.05 2.26 1.52
C PHE A 96 -2.84 1.02 1.05
N VAL A 97 -2.87 -0.05 1.85
CA VAL A 97 -3.52 -1.32 1.47
C VAL A 97 -5.03 -1.14 1.27
N ILE A 98 -5.72 -0.47 2.19
CA ILE A 98 -7.17 -0.30 2.08
C ILE A 98 -7.55 0.59 0.90
N ASN A 99 -6.76 1.63 0.62
CA ASN A 99 -7.00 2.50 -0.54
C ASN A 99 -6.63 1.82 -1.85
N THR A 100 -5.63 0.93 -1.87
CA THR A 100 -5.25 0.12 -3.02
C THR A 100 -6.42 -0.79 -3.43
N TRP A 101 -7.01 -1.52 -2.48
CA TRP A 101 -8.20 -2.33 -2.75
C TRP A 101 -9.39 -1.47 -3.17
N GLY A 102 -9.66 -0.39 -2.44
CA GLY A 102 -10.77 0.51 -2.75
C GLY A 102 -10.65 1.19 -4.12
N ALA A 103 -9.44 1.42 -4.61
CA ALA A 103 -9.20 1.94 -5.95
C ALA A 103 -9.63 0.94 -7.03
N LEU A 104 -9.35 -0.35 -6.84
CA LEU A 104 -9.80 -1.43 -7.73
C LEU A 104 -11.33 -1.55 -7.76
N ASP A 105 -11.98 -1.48 -6.58
CA ASP A 105 -13.44 -1.52 -6.53
C ASP A 105 -14.05 -0.29 -7.23
N CYS A 106 -13.47 0.90 -7.08
CA CYS A 106 -13.89 2.08 -7.84
C CYS A 106 -13.75 1.89 -9.36
N LEU A 107 -12.66 1.28 -9.83
CA LEU A 107 -12.49 0.95 -11.25
C LEU A 107 -13.56 -0.05 -11.74
N CYS A 108 -13.89 -1.07 -10.95
CA CYS A 108 -14.99 -1.98 -11.28
C CYS A 108 -16.33 -1.23 -11.43
N TRP A 109 -16.61 -0.27 -10.56
CA TRP A 109 -17.81 0.57 -10.68
C TRP A 109 -17.80 1.45 -11.92
N VAL A 110 -16.66 2.00 -12.32
CA VAL A 110 -16.53 2.74 -13.59
C VAL A 110 -16.96 1.85 -14.75
N LEU A 111 -16.47 0.60 -14.81
CA LEU A 111 -16.83 -0.35 -15.87
C LEU A 111 -18.31 -0.74 -15.85
N VAL A 112 -18.87 -1.02 -14.67
CA VAL A 112 -20.31 -1.34 -14.53
C VAL A 112 -21.18 -0.21 -15.05
N LYS A 113 -20.84 1.02 -14.69
CA LYS A 113 -21.61 2.20 -15.08
C LYS A 113 -21.42 2.55 -16.55
N HIS A 114 -20.21 2.39 -17.09
CA HIS A 114 -19.94 2.67 -18.49
C HIS A 114 -20.61 1.66 -19.43
N TYR A 115 -20.48 0.36 -19.17
CA TYR A 115 -21.09 -0.69 -20.00
C TYR A 115 -22.54 -1.04 -19.60
N ASN A 116 -23.12 -0.30 -18.65
CA ASN A 116 -24.47 -0.54 -18.11
C ASN A 116 -24.70 -2.01 -17.68
N ILE A 117 -23.73 -2.60 -17.00
CA ILE A 117 -23.75 -4.01 -16.61
C ILE A 117 -24.80 -4.22 -15.51
N ASN A 118 -25.80 -5.06 -15.78
CA ASN A 118 -26.78 -5.45 -14.77
C ASN A 118 -26.18 -6.51 -13.82
N ILE A 119 -25.71 -6.07 -12.65
CA ILE A 119 -25.12 -6.92 -11.62
C ILE A 119 -25.50 -6.40 -10.22
N HIS A 120 -25.65 -7.31 -9.27
CA HIS A 120 -25.92 -6.94 -7.89
C HIS A 120 -24.71 -6.22 -7.27
N LYS A 121 -24.94 -5.17 -6.48
CA LYS A 121 -23.86 -4.31 -5.92
C LYS A 121 -22.80 -5.07 -5.12
N ASN A 122 -23.18 -6.12 -4.39
CA ASN A 122 -22.24 -6.93 -3.59
C ASN A 122 -21.37 -7.87 -4.46
N ASP A 123 -21.73 -8.03 -5.73
CA ASP A 123 -20.97 -8.83 -6.67
C ASP A 123 -19.94 -7.97 -7.44
N ILE A 124 -19.92 -6.64 -7.27
CA ILE A 124 -18.99 -5.73 -7.94
C ILE A 124 -17.66 -5.70 -7.19
N SER A 125 -16.73 -6.55 -7.62
CA SER A 125 -15.34 -6.55 -7.18
C SER A 125 -14.47 -7.26 -8.21
N ILE A 126 -13.22 -6.82 -8.35
CA ILE A 126 -12.26 -7.38 -9.32
C ILE A 126 -12.00 -8.89 -9.10
N SER A 127 -12.18 -9.37 -7.87
CA SER A 127 -12.01 -10.78 -7.51
C SER A 127 -13.28 -11.64 -7.69
N ASN A 128 -14.44 -11.02 -7.92
CA ASN A 128 -15.71 -11.74 -8.01
C ASN A 128 -15.89 -12.39 -9.39
N LYS A 129 -16.15 -13.70 -9.41
CA LYS A 129 -16.34 -14.46 -10.65
C LYS A 129 -17.52 -13.94 -11.48
N LYS A 130 -18.65 -13.58 -10.86
CA LYS A 130 -19.82 -13.05 -11.57
C LYS A 130 -19.51 -11.70 -12.23
N PHE A 131 -18.77 -10.83 -11.55
CA PHE A 131 -18.30 -9.57 -12.14
C PHE A 131 -17.45 -9.83 -13.37
N LYS A 132 -16.44 -10.71 -13.28
CA LYS A 132 -15.57 -11.04 -14.42
C LYS A 132 -16.35 -11.62 -15.60
N THR A 133 -17.27 -12.56 -15.35
CA THR A 133 -18.15 -13.12 -16.39
C THR A 133 -19.00 -12.03 -17.05
N LYS A 134 -19.66 -11.18 -16.25
CA LYS A 134 -20.46 -10.08 -16.79
C LYS A 134 -19.62 -9.05 -17.53
N LEU A 135 -18.41 -8.78 -17.08
CA LEU A 135 -17.48 -7.92 -17.79
C LEU A 135 -17.09 -8.52 -19.15
N SER A 136 -16.77 -9.82 -19.23
CA SER A 136 -16.48 -10.50 -20.50
C SER A 136 -17.64 -10.44 -21.49
N GLU A 137 -18.89 -10.52 -21.00
CA GLU A 137 -20.08 -10.43 -21.85
C GLU A 137 -20.28 -9.03 -22.46
N ASN A 138 -19.72 -7.98 -21.85
CA ASN A 138 -20.01 -6.58 -22.18
C ASN A 138 -18.78 -5.76 -22.61
N SER A 139 -17.57 -6.32 -22.53
CA SER A 139 -16.30 -5.65 -22.86
C SER A 139 -15.40 -6.57 -23.70
N ARG A 140 -14.24 -6.07 -24.10
CA ARG A 140 -13.24 -6.86 -24.83
C ARG A 140 -12.58 -7.89 -23.90
N ASN A 141 -12.11 -8.99 -24.48
CA ASN A 141 -11.56 -10.12 -23.73
C ASN A 141 -10.17 -9.83 -23.09
N ASP A 142 -9.45 -8.83 -23.60
CA ASP A 142 -8.12 -8.37 -23.14
C ASP A 142 -8.10 -7.93 -21.67
N ILE A 143 -9.15 -7.24 -21.20
CA ILE A 143 -9.25 -6.79 -19.82
C ILE A 143 -9.28 -7.98 -18.84
N ASN A 144 -10.11 -8.99 -19.14
CA ASN A 144 -10.24 -10.16 -18.27
C ASN A 144 -9.01 -11.07 -18.32
N GLU A 145 -8.34 -11.15 -19.47
CA GLU A 145 -7.06 -11.83 -19.60
C GLU A 145 -6.02 -11.22 -18.65
N TYR A 146 -5.88 -9.89 -18.69
CA TYR A 146 -4.95 -9.19 -17.79
C TYR A 146 -5.32 -9.33 -16.31
N ILE A 147 -6.60 -9.22 -15.95
CA ILE A 147 -7.04 -9.46 -14.56
C ILE A 147 -6.66 -10.87 -14.10
N ASN A 148 -6.73 -11.86 -14.99
CA ASN A 148 -6.32 -13.23 -14.66
C ASN A 148 -4.80 -13.37 -14.52
N GLU A 149 -3.99 -12.64 -15.30
CA GLU A 149 -2.53 -12.54 -15.10
C GLU A 149 -2.20 -11.94 -13.72
N CYS A 150 -2.95 -10.92 -13.29
CA CYS A 150 -2.81 -10.30 -11.97
C CYS A 150 -3.41 -11.12 -10.82
N LYS A 151 -3.99 -12.31 -11.07
CA LYS A 151 -4.77 -13.06 -10.06
C LYS A 151 -4.01 -13.27 -8.75
N LYS A 152 -2.75 -13.69 -8.82
CA LYS A 152 -1.93 -13.94 -7.62
C LYS A 152 -1.75 -12.65 -6.80
N TRP A 153 -1.50 -11.54 -7.48
CA TRP A 153 -1.37 -10.23 -6.84
C TRP A 153 -2.69 -9.79 -6.19
N ILE A 154 -3.83 -9.94 -6.90
CA ILE A 154 -5.16 -9.62 -6.38
C ILE A 154 -5.48 -10.45 -5.13
N ASP A 155 -5.22 -11.76 -5.17
CA ASP A 155 -5.50 -12.67 -4.05
C ASP A 155 -4.65 -12.29 -2.82
N ASN A 156 -3.37 -11.95 -3.02
CA ASN A 156 -2.48 -11.48 -1.95
C ASN A 156 -2.94 -10.14 -1.37
N LEU A 157 -3.30 -9.17 -2.22
CA LEU A 157 -3.82 -7.88 -1.77
C LEU A 157 -5.14 -8.03 -1.00
N LYS A 158 -6.01 -8.94 -1.47
CA LYS A 158 -7.28 -9.25 -0.79
C LYS A 158 -7.03 -9.80 0.60
N ASP A 159 -6.12 -10.77 0.75
CA ASP A 159 -5.78 -11.33 2.07
C ASP A 159 -5.26 -10.25 3.02
N ARG A 160 -4.35 -9.38 2.56
CA ARG A 160 -3.88 -8.23 3.34
C ARG A 160 -5.01 -7.31 3.78
N ARG A 161 -5.94 -6.98 2.87
CA ARG A 161 -7.12 -6.16 3.17
C ARG A 161 -8.05 -6.83 4.16
N ASP A 162 -8.32 -8.13 4.00
CA ASP A 162 -9.23 -8.88 4.85
C ASP A 162 -8.65 -9.01 6.27
N ARG A 163 -7.33 -9.21 6.40
CA ARG A 163 -6.66 -9.16 7.71
C ARG A 163 -6.81 -7.80 8.38
N LEU A 164 -6.60 -6.72 7.63
CA LEU A 164 -6.75 -5.37 8.15
C LEU A 164 -8.19 -5.07 8.60
N ALA A 165 -9.19 -5.51 7.84
CA ALA A 165 -10.59 -5.21 8.12
C ALA A 165 -11.22 -6.11 9.20
N HIS A 166 -10.72 -7.34 9.36
CA HIS A 166 -11.41 -8.37 10.14
C HIS A 166 -10.52 -9.12 11.16
N LYS A 167 -9.21 -8.92 11.14
CA LYS A 167 -8.25 -9.63 12.00
C LYS A 167 -7.22 -8.65 12.59
N THR A 168 -5.98 -9.12 12.78
CA THR A 168 -4.87 -8.29 13.26
C THR A 168 -4.41 -7.32 12.17
N PRO A 169 -4.38 -6.01 12.46
CA PRO A 169 -3.87 -5.02 11.53
C PRO A 169 -2.42 -5.26 11.13
N LEU A 170 -2.05 -4.78 9.94
CA LEU A 170 -0.67 -4.79 9.47
C LEU A 170 0.16 -3.82 10.31
N TYR A 171 1.33 -4.24 10.78
CA TYR A 171 2.24 -3.40 11.54
C TYR A 171 3.70 -3.63 11.14
N VAL A 172 4.54 -2.65 11.44
CA VAL A 172 5.99 -2.77 11.32
C VAL A 172 6.55 -3.25 12.66
N PRO A 173 7.07 -4.49 12.74
CA PRO A 173 7.56 -5.03 14.00
C PRO A 173 8.86 -4.35 14.44
N ASN A 174 9.11 -4.39 15.75
CA ASN A 174 10.43 -4.13 16.32
C ASN A 174 11.24 -5.42 16.25
N VAL A 175 12.38 -5.44 15.57
CA VAL A 175 13.21 -6.64 15.44
C VAL A 175 14.24 -6.63 16.55
N ILE A 176 14.29 -7.69 17.38
CA ILE A 176 15.19 -7.80 18.52
C ILE A 176 16.21 -8.91 18.24
N LYS A 177 17.52 -8.58 18.32
CA LYS A 177 18.62 -9.54 18.10
C LYS A 177 18.70 -10.63 19.17
N ASN A 178 18.53 -10.25 20.43
CA ASN A 178 18.66 -11.15 21.58
C ASN A 178 17.50 -10.89 22.55
N PHE A 179 16.46 -11.73 22.44
CA PHE A 179 15.22 -11.53 23.18
C PHE A 179 15.41 -11.73 24.70
N ASP A 180 16.25 -12.68 25.10
CA ASP A 180 16.51 -12.95 26.52
C ASP A 180 17.25 -11.78 27.18
N GLU A 181 18.28 -11.26 26.51
CA GLU A 181 19.01 -10.08 26.98
C GLU A 181 18.12 -8.83 27.02
N TYR A 182 17.30 -8.62 25.98
CA TYR A 182 16.31 -7.53 25.95
C TYR A 182 15.34 -7.60 27.13
N ASN A 183 14.83 -8.80 27.45
CA ASN A 183 13.91 -8.99 28.59
C ASN A 183 14.59 -8.80 29.94
N ASN A 184 15.87 -9.18 30.06
CA ASN A 184 16.64 -8.93 31.28
C ASN A 184 16.85 -7.43 31.49
N LEU A 185 17.21 -6.69 30.45
CA LEU A 185 17.32 -5.24 30.49
C LEU A 185 15.98 -4.56 30.85
N GLU A 186 14.84 -5.09 30.37
CA GLU A 186 13.53 -4.57 30.73
C GLU A 186 13.22 -4.74 32.23
N LYS A 187 13.58 -5.89 32.81
CA LYS A 187 13.46 -6.12 34.27
C LYS A 187 14.35 -5.18 35.07
N GLU A 188 15.59 -4.95 34.60
CA GLU A 188 16.52 -4.01 35.22
C GLU A 188 15.99 -2.57 35.19
N LYS A 189 15.40 -2.14 34.07
CA LYS A 189 14.76 -0.82 33.95
C LYS A 189 13.65 -0.62 34.97
N ILE A 190 12.78 -1.61 35.17
CA ILE A 190 11.73 -1.56 36.20
C ILE A 190 12.36 -1.36 37.57
N TYR A 191 13.39 -2.13 37.91
CA TYR A 191 14.10 -2.00 39.18
C TYR A 191 14.71 -0.60 39.37
N TYR A 192 15.46 -0.08 38.38
CA TYR A 192 16.09 1.24 38.49
C TYR A 192 15.07 2.38 38.55
N ALA A 193 13.96 2.28 37.81
CA ALA A 193 12.87 3.24 37.88
C ALA A 193 12.22 3.26 39.27
N SER A 194 11.95 2.09 39.86
CA SER A 194 11.39 2.00 41.21
C SER A 194 12.32 2.53 42.31
N ASN A 195 13.63 2.50 42.09
CA ASN A 195 14.63 3.01 43.04
C ASN A 195 15.11 4.44 42.72
N GLY A 196 14.50 5.12 41.74
CA GLY A 196 14.86 6.50 41.38
C GLY A 196 16.27 6.66 40.76
N ASN A 197 16.90 5.56 40.29
CA ASN A 197 18.23 5.62 39.69
C ASN A 197 18.15 5.96 38.20
N VAL A 198 18.03 7.26 37.91
CA VAL A 198 17.85 7.80 36.56
C VAL A 198 19.04 7.50 35.64
N GLU A 199 20.27 7.54 36.17
CA GLU A 199 21.48 7.28 35.39
C GLU A 199 21.50 5.84 34.87
N LYS A 200 21.29 4.86 35.76
CA LYS A 200 21.22 3.44 35.37
C LYS A 200 20.04 3.14 34.46
N LEU A 201 18.91 3.81 34.66
CA LEU A 201 17.75 3.69 33.76
C LEU A 201 18.11 4.12 32.33
N ASN A 202 18.83 5.22 32.17
CA ASN A 202 19.28 5.72 30.86
C ASN A 202 20.31 4.77 30.22
N GLU A 203 21.31 4.32 30.97
CA GLU A 203 22.31 3.35 30.47
C GLU A 203 21.66 2.05 29.97
N THR A 204 20.72 1.51 30.75
CA THR A 204 20.03 0.25 30.43
C THR A 204 19.14 0.43 29.19
N SER A 205 18.51 1.60 29.04
CA SER A 205 17.71 1.93 27.86
C SER A 205 18.56 2.05 26.59
N LEU A 206 19.77 2.60 26.68
CA LEU A 206 20.70 2.66 25.55
C LEU A 206 21.13 1.25 25.11
N LYS A 207 21.51 0.39 26.07
CA LYS A 207 21.86 -1.02 25.78
C LYS A 207 20.71 -1.77 25.12
N GLN A 208 19.48 -1.54 25.59
CA GLN A 208 18.30 -2.17 25.00
C GLN A 208 18.08 -1.69 23.56
N LYS A 209 18.28 -0.40 23.28
CA LYS A 209 18.18 0.17 21.94
C LYS A 209 19.23 -0.43 20.98
N ASP A 210 20.42 -0.77 21.46
CA ASP A 210 21.47 -1.42 20.65
C ASP A 210 21.09 -2.85 20.20
N LEU A 211 20.13 -3.48 20.87
CA LEU A 211 19.58 -4.79 20.50
C LEU A 211 18.45 -4.70 19.45
N GLU A 212 17.92 -3.49 19.19
CA GLU A 212 16.84 -3.26 18.25
C GLU A 212 17.33 -3.03 16.82
N HIS A 213 16.55 -3.52 15.85
CA HIS A 213 16.72 -3.25 14.43
C HIS A 213 15.43 -2.87 13.75
N ASN A 214 15.58 -2.08 12.70
CA ASN A 214 14.49 -1.76 11.80
C ASN A 214 14.02 -2.98 11.03
N ALA A 215 12.73 -3.28 11.14
CA ALA A 215 12.08 -4.08 10.11
C ALA A 215 12.00 -3.26 8.80
N MET A 216 12.46 -3.85 7.70
CA MET A 216 12.17 -3.37 6.34
C MET A 216 10.90 -4.02 5.76
N PHE A 217 10.13 -4.69 6.61
CA PHE A 217 8.93 -5.42 6.26
C PHE A 217 7.79 -5.07 7.22
N TYR A 218 6.56 -5.35 6.78
CA TYR A 218 5.39 -5.36 7.64
C TYR A 218 4.78 -6.75 7.68
N THR A 219 4.00 -7.02 8.73
CA THR A 219 3.31 -8.30 8.93
C THR A 219 2.01 -8.09 9.71
N SER A 220 1.16 -9.11 9.79
CA SER A 220 -0.01 -9.15 10.68
C SER A 220 0.22 -9.96 11.96
N SER A 221 1.28 -10.77 12.03
CA SER A 221 1.71 -11.50 13.22
C SER A 221 3.15 -12.00 13.05
N TYR A 222 3.79 -12.44 14.14
CA TYR A 222 5.14 -13.01 14.07
C TYR A 222 5.24 -14.25 13.16
N ASP A 223 4.21 -15.08 13.12
CA ASP A 223 4.14 -16.29 12.28
C ASP A 223 3.56 -16.03 10.86
N SER A 224 3.18 -14.79 10.56
CA SER A 224 2.66 -14.42 9.24
C SER A 224 3.78 -14.09 8.26
N GLU A 225 3.44 -14.13 6.97
CA GLU A 225 4.32 -13.68 5.90
C GLU A 225 4.84 -12.26 6.15
N GLN A 226 6.15 -12.09 6.00
CA GLN A 226 6.84 -10.81 6.09
C GLN A 226 6.94 -10.19 4.71
N ILE A 227 6.38 -9.00 4.55
CA ILE A 227 6.29 -8.34 3.24
C ILE A 227 7.18 -7.10 3.25
N LEU A 228 8.17 -7.06 2.36
CA LEU A 228 9.08 -5.93 2.22
C LEU A 228 8.31 -4.65 1.85
N ILE A 229 8.50 -3.60 2.64
CA ILE A 229 7.69 -2.36 2.57
C ILE A 229 7.86 -1.68 1.21
N HIS A 230 9.08 -1.23 0.90
CA HIS A 230 9.37 -0.40 -0.27
C HIS A 230 9.04 -1.06 -1.61
N PRO A 231 9.58 -2.26 -1.93
CA PRO A 231 9.31 -2.89 -3.22
C PRO A 231 7.83 -3.25 -3.38
N GLN A 232 7.14 -3.68 -2.31
CA GLN A 232 5.72 -4.02 -2.40
C GLN A 232 4.87 -2.78 -2.71
N MET A 233 5.13 -1.65 -2.04
CA MET A 233 4.35 -0.42 -2.26
C MET A 233 4.55 0.13 -3.69
N ILE A 234 5.77 0.07 -4.21
CA ILE A 234 6.05 0.45 -5.62
C ILE A 234 5.31 -0.49 -6.57
N ALA A 235 5.43 -1.81 -6.37
CA ALA A 235 4.82 -2.80 -7.24
C ALA A 235 3.28 -2.69 -7.23
N ASP A 236 2.66 -2.53 -6.07
CA ASP A 236 1.21 -2.35 -5.93
C ASP A 236 0.74 -1.07 -6.63
N TYR A 237 1.46 0.04 -6.49
CA TYR A 237 1.13 1.29 -7.17
C TYR A 237 1.20 1.14 -8.70
N LYS A 238 2.33 0.60 -9.22
CA LYS A 238 2.52 0.38 -10.66
C LYS A 238 1.43 -0.54 -11.22
N THR A 239 1.13 -1.63 -10.52
CA THR A 239 0.07 -2.59 -10.93
C THR A 239 -1.31 -1.92 -11.00
N ILE A 240 -1.67 -1.06 -10.03
CA ILE A 240 -2.94 -0.31 -10.10
C ILE A 240 -2.97 0.62 -11.32
N ILE A 241 -1.88 1.34 -11.57
CA ILE A 241 -1.79 2.24 -12.74
C ILE A 241 -1.93 1.45 -14.04
N GLU A 242 -1.28 0.30 -14.16
CA GLU A 242 -1.39 -0.58 -15.32
C GLU A 242 -2.82 -1.09 -15.54
N ILE A 243 -3.49 -1.55 -14.47
CA ILE A 243 -4.90 -1.97 -14.52
C ILE A 243 -5.79 -0.80 -14.95
N ALA A 244 -5.61 0.38 -14.34
CA ALA A 244 -6.37 1.57 -14.67
C ALA A 244 -6.15 1.99 -16.13
N ASN A 245 -4.91 1.92 -16.60
CA ASN A 245 -4.59 2.22 -18.00
C ASN A 245 -5.30 1.24 -18.94
N LYS A 246 -5.28 -0.06 -18.67
CA LYS A 246 -6.03 -1.01 -19.51
C LYS A 246 -7.52 -0.71 -19.51
N PHE A 247 -8.10 -0.43 -18.35
CA PHE A 247 -9.53 -0.13 -18.22
C PHE A 247 -9.94 1.17 -18.91
N LEU A 248 -9.06 2.18 -18.93
CA LEU A 248 -9.36 3.51 -19.46
C LEU A 248 -8.86 3.71 -20.90
N ILE A 249 -7.86 2.96 -21.38
CA ILE A 249 -7.26 3.07 -22.71
C ILE A 249 -7.91 2.13 -23.73
N GLU A 250 -8.40 0.94 -23.32
CA GLU A 250 -8.92 -0.06 -24.26
C GLU A 250 -10.34 0.25 -24.81
N LYS A 251 -10.71 1.54 -24.81
CA LYS A 251 -12.01 2.10 -25.20
C LYS A 251 -13.17 1.67 -24.30
N LEU A 252 -13.30 2.38 -23.17
CA LEU A 252 -14.58 3.06 -22.90
C LEU A 252 -14.90 3.98 -24.10
#